data_AF-A0A2M8PUI9-F1
#
_entry.id   AF-A0A2M8PUI9-F1
#
_cell.length_a   1.000
_cell.length_b   1.000
_cell.length_c   1.000
_cell.angle_alpha   90.00
_cell.angle_beta   90.00
_cell.angle_gamma   90.00
#
_symmetry.space_group_name_H-M   'P 1'
#
loop_
_entity.id
_entity.type
_entity.pdbx_description
1 polymer ?
#
loop_
_entity_poly.entity_id
_entity_poly.type
_entity_poly.pdbx_seq_one_letter_code
_entity_poly.pdbx_strand_id
1 'polypeptide(L)' 'VDVTAFQERPSLELRVLRLPEERIIAELSIIETMHRKMEFTVHVRGVESPNGDYLAQADLYYEERTAPQDQREVPFSIQV' A
#
# COMPACT_ATOMS: atom_id res chain seq x y z
N VAL A 1 8.34 -11.75 2.40
CA VAL A 1 7.49 -11.97 1.21
C VAL A 1 8.43 -12.29 0.07
N ASP A 2 8.43 -13.52 -0.42
CA ASP A 2 9.28 -13.95 -1.53
C ASP A 2 8.39 -14.24 -2.74
N VAL A 3 8.85 -13.81 -3.93
CA VAL A 3 8.11 -13.89 -5.20
C VAL A 3 8.74 -14.97 -6.09
N THR A 4 7.91 -15.89 -6.60
CA THR A 4 8.30 -16.96 -7.53
C THR A 4 8.62 -16.41 -8.92
N ALA A 5 9.53 -17.05 -9.66
CA ALA A 5 9.96 -16.59 -10.99
C ALA A 5 8.77 -16.49 -11.99
N PHE A 6 8.59 -15.28 -12.54
CA PHE A 6 7.39 -14.73 -13.17
C PHE A 6 6.98 -15.42 -14.49
N GLN A 7 5.89 -16.20 -14.48
CA GLN A 7 5.08 -16.44 -15.69
C GLN A 7 4.08 -15.30 -15.92
N GLU A 8 3.65 -14.63 -14.85
CA GLU A 8 2.70 -13.52 -14.85
C GLU A 8 3.25 -12.36 -14.03
N ARG A 9 2.89 -11.12 -14.39
CA ARG A 9 3.39 -9.91 -13.73
C ARG A 9 2.37 -9.42 -12.70
N PRO A 10 2.74 -9.33 -11.41
CA PRO A 10 1.81 -8.84 -10.40
C PRO A 10 1.64 -7.32 -10.50
N SER A 11 0.50 -6.87 -10.02
CA SER A 11 0.24 -5.49 -9.65
C SER A 11 0.23 -5.35 -8.13
N LEU A 12 0.62 -4.18 -7.64
CA LEU A 12 0.63 -3.82 -6.23
C LEU A 12 -0.15 -2.53 -6.05
N GLU A 13 -1.06 -2.54 -5.08
CA GLU A 13 -1.83 -1.38 -4.67
C GLU A 13 -1.44 -1.04 -3.24
N LEU A 14 -0.97 0.18 -3.01
CA LEU A 14 -0.62 0.68 -1.69
C LEU A 14 -1.57 1.82 -1.32
N ARG A 15 -2.17 1.72 -0.14
CA ARG A 15 -3.01 2.77 0.44
C ARG A 15 -2.50 3.14 1.83
N VAL A 16 -2.63 4.41 2.17
CA VAL A 16 -2.47 4.89 3.54
C VAL A 16 -3.81 5.39 4.02
N LEU A 17 -4.33 4.79 5.09
CA LEU A 17 -5.58 5.17 5.72
C LEU A 17 -5.28 5.94 7.00
N ARG A 18 -6.07 6.98 7.28
CA ARG A 18 -6.09 7.68 8.57
C ARG A 18 -7.12 7.03 9.48
N LEU A 19 -6.71 6.69 10.69
CA LEU A 19 -7.59 6.10 11.70
C LEU A 19 -8.17 7.17 12.63
N PRO A 20 -9.35 6.94 13.23
CA PRO A 20 -10.23 5.75 13.05
C PRO A 20 -11.18 5.86 11.86
N GLU A 21 -11.13 6.95 11.10
CA GLU A 21 -12.06 7.26 10.00
C GLU A 21 -11.92 6.32 8.79
N GLU A 22 -10.84 5.54 8.75
CA GLU A 22 -10.41 4.71 7.59
C GLU A 22 -10.37 5.52 6.28
N ARG A 23 -10.06 6.81 6.39
CA ARG A 23 -10.02 7.71 5.24
C ARG A 23 -8.70 7.52 4.49
N ILE A 24 -8.77 7.18 3.21
CA ILE A 24 -7.57 7.10 2.36
C ILE A 24 -6.98 8.50 2.19
N ILE A 25 -5.73 8.67 2.61
CA ILE A 25 -4.98 9.92 2.55
C ILE A 25 -3.80 9.87 1.57
N ALA A 26 -3.49 8.67 1.07
CA ALA A 26 -2.59 8.46 -0.06
C ALA A 26 -2.86 7.09 -0.72
N GLU A 27 -2.67 7.03 -2.03
CA GLU A 27 -2.75 5.79 -2.82
C GLU A 27 -1.63 5.77 -3.86
N LEU A 28 -1.12 4.58 -4.16
CA LEU A 28 -0.12 4.30 -5.19
C LEU A 28 -0.43 2.97 -5.87
N SER A 29 -0.56 3.01 -7.19
CA SER A 29 -0.71 1.83 -8.04
C SER A 29 0.59 1.51 -8.76
N ILE A 30 1.00 0.25 -8.71
CA ILE A 30 2.12 -0.29 -9.45
C ILE A 30 1.59 -1.44 -10.30
N ILE A 31 1.67 -1.28 -11.61
CA ILE A 31 1.11 -2.26 -12.55
C ILE A 31 2.25 -3.08 -13.14
N GLU A 32 2.07 -4.40 -13.17
CA GLU A 32 2.96 -5.35 -13.83
C GLU A 32 4.45 -5.20 -13.45
N THR A 33 4.78 -5.11 -12.15
CA THR A 33 6.17 -4.93 -11.70
C THR A 33 7.00 -6.20 -11.82
N MET A 34 8.25 -6.04 -12.29
CA MET A 34 9.25 -7.11 -12.35
C MET A 34 10.32 -6.99 -11.25
N HIS A 35 10.21 -5.98 -10.37
CA HIS A 35 11.21 -5.72 -9.34
C HIS A 35 10.91 -6.52 -8.07
N ARG A 36 11.88 -7.32 -7.61
CA ARG A 36 11.76 -8.11 -6.36
C ARG A 36 11.66 -7.24 -5.11
N LYS A 37 12.36 -6.11 -5.10
CA LYS A 37 12.35 -5.13 -3.99
C LYS A 37 11.98 -3.78 -4.55
N MET A 38 11.00 -3.14 -3.92
CA MET A 38 10.52 -1.82 -4.28
C MET A 38 10.55 -0.93 -3.04
N GLU A 39 10.95 0.32 -3.23
CA GLU A 39 10.96 1.35 -2.19
C GLU A 39 10.20 2.55 -2.74
N PHE A 40 9.27 3.07 -1.95
CA PHE A 40 8.40 4.18 -2.35
C PHE A 40 8.38 5.24 -1.27
N THR A 41 8.32 6.49 -1.71
CA THR A 41 8.03 7.62 -0.85
C THR A 41 6.63 8.14 -1.20
N VAL A 42 5.71 8.07 -0.24
CA VAL A 42 4.32 8.45 -0.44
C VAL A 42 4.05 9.73 0.35
N HIS A 43 3.40 10.70 -0.28
CA HIS A 43 3.03 11.95 0.36
C HIS A 43 1.61 11.85 0.92
N VAL A 44 1.46 12.07 2.22
CA VAL A 44 0.16 12.21 2.89
C VAL A 44 -0.49 13.52 2.46
N ARG A 45 -1.76 13.49 2.01
CA ARG A 45 -2.51 14.66 1.53
C ARG A 45 -3.87 14.77 2.23
N GLY A 46 -4.45 15.97 2.22
CA GLY A 46 -5.83 16.20 2.67
C GLY A 46 -6.05 16.13 4.19
N VAL A 47 -4.99 16.27 4.98
CA VAL A 47 -5.04 16.37 6.45
C VAL A 47 -4.57 17.76 6.88
N GLU A 48 -5.30 18.40 7.79
CA GLU A 48 -4.91 19.71 8.35
C GLU A 48 -3.74 19.58 9.33
N SER A 49 -3.70 18.48 10.08
CA SER A 49 -2.61 18.11 10.98
C SER A 49 -2.13 16.70 10.64
N PRO A 50 -0.80 16.48 10.53
CA PRO A 50 -0.25 15.15 10.29
C PRO A 50 -0.27 14.27 11.54
N ASN A 51 -0.60 14.83 12.71
CA ASN A 51 -0.60 14.06 13.96
C ASN A 51 -1.78 13.08 14.01
N GLY A 52 -1.48 11.84 14.39
CA GLY A 52 -2.48 10.78 14.55
C GLY A 52 -1.98 9.40 14.14
N ASP A 53 -2.94 8.48 14.09
CA ASP A 53 -2.72 7.07 13.76
C ASP A 53 -3.14 6.77 12.32
N TYR A 54 -2.39 5.86 11.71
CA TYR A 54 -2.49 5.52 10.30
C TYR A 54 -2.30 4.02 10.09
N LEU A 55 -2.79 3.54 8.96
CA LEU A 55 -2.60 2.18 8.48
C LEU A 55 -2.04 2.23 7.06
N ALA A 56 -0.84 1.69 6.84
CA ALA A 56 -0.34 1.42 5.50
C ALA A 56 -0.79 0.01 5.09
N GLN A 57 -1.54 -0.09 4.01
CA GLN A 57 -2.02 -1.35 3.44
C GLN A 57 -1.42 -1.55 2.05
N ALA A 58 -0.91 -2.74 1.78
CA ALA A 58 -0.40 -3.15 0.47
C ALA A 58 -1.07 -4.45 0.03
N ASP A 59 -1.70 -4.43 -1.15
CA ASP A 59 -2.39 -5.56 -1.77
C ASP A 59 -1.64 -5.97 -3.05
N LEU A 60 -1.12 -7.20 -3.10
CA LEU A 60 -0.47 -7.78 -4.28
C LEU A 60 -1.45 -8.70 -4.99
N TYR A 61 -1.68 -8.46 -6.29
CA TYR A 61 -2.56 -9.29 -7.10
C TYR A 61 -2.04 -9.52 -8.52
N TYR A 62 -2.51 -10.59 -9.17
CA TYR A 62 -2.17 -10.88 -10.57
C TYR A 62 -3.30 -10.50 -11.53
N GLU A 63 -4.51 -11.04 -11.32
CA GLU A 63 -5.65 -10.82 -12.21
C GLU A 63 -6.74 -9.95 -11.57
N GLU A 64 -7.16 -10.28 -10.34
CA GLU A 64 -8.29 -9.63 -9.68
C GLU A 64 -7.86 -8.86 -8.43
N ARG A 65 -8.08 -7.54 -8.44
CA ARG A 65 -7.79 -6.65 -7.28
C ARG A 65 -8.59 -7.03 -6.02
N THR A 66 -9.77 -7.60 -6.19
CA THR A 66 -10.67 -8.00 -5.09
C THR A 66 -10.27 -9.30 -4.40
N ALA A 67 -9.29 -10.03 -4.96
CA ALA A 67 -8.78 -11.28 -4.42
C ALA A 67 -7.23 -11.24 -4.39
N PRO A 68 -6.64 -10.36 -3.54
CA PRO A 68 -5.19 -10.24 -3.47
C PRO A 68 -4.55 -11.55 -2.97
N GLN A 69 -3.44 -11.94 -3.60
CA GLN A 69 -2.68 -13.11 -3.22
C GLN A 69 -1.84 -12.89 -1.94
N ASP A 70 -1.40 -11.66 -1.68
CA ASP A 70 -0.80 -11.26 -0.40
C ASP A 70 -1.34 -9.89 -0.02
N GLN A 71 -1.63 -9.73 1.27
CA GLN A 71 -2.03 -8.46 1.86
C GLN A 71 -1.15 -8.20 3.08
N ARG A 72 -0.68 -6.95 3.18
CA ARG A 72 0.13 -6.49 4.30
C ARG A 72 -0.43 -5.22 4.87
N GLU A 73 -0.58 -5.19 6.18
CA GLU A 73 -1.01 -4.03 6.94
C GLU A 73 0.04 -3.68 7.97
N VAL A 74 0.39 -2.40 8.05
CA VAL A 74 1.35 -1.87 9.01
C VAL A 74 0.76 -0.62 9.65
N PRO A 75 0.35 -0.70 10.93
CA PRO A 75 -0.08 0.48 11.67
C PRO A 75 1.14 1.34 12.03
N PHE A 76 0.96 2.67 12.00
CA PHE A 76 1.97 3.62 12.43
C PHE A 76 1.35 4.93 12.93
N SER A 77 2.10 5.70 13.71
CA SER A 77 1.66 6.99 14.24
C SER A 77 2.63 8.09 13.85
N ILE A 78 2.11 9.28 13.57
CA ILE A 78 2.92 10.48 13.33
C ILE A 78 2.72 11.45 14.50
N GLN A 79 3.83 11.97 15.02
CA GLN A 79 3.89 13.01 16.05
C GLN A 79 4.97 14.03 15.66
N VAL A 80 4.53 15.21 15.20
CA VAL A 80 5.34 16.36 14.80
C VAL A 80 5.11 17.51 15.78
#